data_AF-A0A526VCH9-F1
#
_entry.id   AF-A0A526VCH9-F1
#
_cell.length_a   1.000
_cell.length_b   1.000
_cell.length_c   1.000
_cell.angle_alpha   90.00
_cell.angle_beta   90.00
_cell.angle_gamma   90.00
#
_symmetry.space_group_name_H-M   'P 1'
#
loop_
_entity.id
_entity.type
_entity.pdbx_description
1 polymer ?
#
loop_
_entity_poly.entity_id
_entity_poly.type
_entity_poly.pdbx_seq_one_letter_code
_entity_poly.pdbx_strand_id
1 'polypeptide(L)'
;MPLTHLIDKYCASWSTENAEKRRASLLSILSDGATYTDPTVHAVGAEELLAHIAGIQSKYPGACILRTSNVDVHHGVARFAWNL
;
A
#
# COMPACT_ATOMS: atom_id res chain seq x y z
N MET A 1 -3.17 -12.62 -10.85
CA MET A 1 -1.82 -12.24 -10.39
C MET A 1 -1.50 -13.04 -9.12
N PRO A 2 -0.28 -13.58 -8.94
CA PRO A 2 0.11 -14.25 -7.69
C PRO A 2 0.00 -13.30 -6.50
N LEU A 3 -0.38 -13.80 -5.32
CA LEU A 3 -0.58 -12.97 -4.12
C LEU A 3 0.68 -12.21 -3.69
N THR A 4 1.84 -12.85 -3.78
CA THR A 4 3.13 -12.20 -3.47
C THR A 4 3.35 -10.99 -4.37
N HIS A 5 3.06 -11.10 -5.65
CA HIS A 5 3.15 -9.99 -6.60
C HIS A 5 2.09 -8.90 -6.31
N LEU A 6 0.89 -9.27 -5.84
CA LEU A 6 -0.10 -8.29 -5.38
C LEU A 6 0.45 -7.45 -4.21
N ILE A 7 1.03 -8.11 -3.21
CA ILE A 7 1.61 -7.46 -2.04
C ILE A 7 2.82 -6.62 -2.42
N ASP A 8 3.67 -7.10 -3.33
CA ASP A 8 4.83 -6.34 -3.81
C ASP A 8 4.38 -5.06 -4.55
N LYS A 9 3.31 -5.13 -5.35
CA LYS A 9 2.69 -3.93 -5.94
C LYS A 9 2.09 -3.00 -4.90
N TYR A 10 1.47 -3.55 -3.87
CA TYR A 10 0.96 -2.75 -2.75
C TYR A 10 2.10 -1.98 -2.08
N CYS A 11 3.18 -2.64 -1.68
CA CYS A 11 4.37 -1.98 -1.13
C CYS A 11 4.96 -0.94 -2.10
N ALA A 12 5.07 -1.28 -3.39
CA ALA A 12 5.57 -0.35 -4.40
C ALA A 12 4.68 0.91 -4.56
N SER A 13 3.36 0.79 -4.36
CA SER A 13 2.45 1.94 -4.41
C SER A 13 2.75 2.96 -3.30
N TRP A 14 3.16 2.49 -2.12
CA TRP A 14 3.61 3.34 -1.03
C TRP A 14 4.95 4.02 -1.33
N SER A 15 5.85 3.34 -2.05
CA SER A 15 7.20 3.81 -2.36
C SER A 15 7.31 4.61 -3.67
N THR A 16 6.23 4.75 -4.43
CA THR A 16 6.26 5.46 -5.73
C THR A 16 6.09 6.97 -5.52
N GLU A 17 7.13 7.74 -5.81
CA GLU A 17 7.11 9.22 -5.69
C GLU A 17 6.22 9.90 -6.74
N ASN A 18 6.11 9.33 -7.93
CA ASN A 18 5.26 9.87 -8.99
C ASN A 18 3.77 9.60 -8.69
N ALA A 19 3.01 10.66 -8.42
CA ALA A 19 1.62 10.57 -8.00
C ALA A 19 0.72 9.81 -8.98
N GLU A 20 0.87 10.04 -10.29
CA GLU A 20 0.08 9.36 -11.33
C GLU A 20 0.39 7.87 -11.42
N LYS A 21 1.68 7.50 -11.37
CA LYS A 21 2.09 6.09 -11.35
C LYS A 21 1.62 5.38 -10.09
N ARG A 22 1.70 6.06 -8.93
CA ARG A 22 1.16 5.55 -7.66
C ARG A 22 -0.34 5.30 -7.76
N ARG A 23 -1.10 6.28 -8.26
CA ARG A 23 -2.55 6.18 -8.49
C ARG A 23 -2.88 4.99 -9.38
N ALA A 24 -2.26 4.89 -10.55
CA ALA A 24 -2.48 3.80 -11.49
C ALA A 24 -2.14 2.43 -10.88
N SER A 25 -1.04 2.33 -10.14
CA SER A 25 -0.63 1.09 -9.47
C SER A 25 -1.64 0.66 -8.42
N LEU A 26 -2.04 1.58 -7.52
CA LEU A 26 -2.96 1.28 -6.43
C LEU A 26 -4.36 0.91 -6.96
N LEU A 27 -4.90 1.65 -7.93
CA LEU A 27 -6.20 1.36 -8.54
C LEU A 27 -6.23 0.01 -9.27
N SER A 28 -5.08 -0.52 -9.68
CA SER A 28 -5.02 -1.85 -10.31
C SER A 28 -5.13 -3.01 -9.33
N ILE A 29 -5.00 -2.76 -8.03
CA ILE A 29 -4.97 -3.81 -6.98
C ILE A 29 -5.98 -3.58 -5.85
N LEU A 30 -6.45 -2.35 -5.65
CA LEU A 30 -7.39 -2.01 -4.60
C LEU A 30 -8.82 -2.22 -5.09
N SER A 31 -9.61 -2.95 -4.30
CA SER A 31 -11.03 -3.13 -4.59
C SER A 31 -11.83 -1.86 -4.27
N ASP A 32 -12.96 -1.69 -4.95
CA ASP A 32 -13.88 -0.59 -4.65
C ASP A 32 -14.39 -0.69 -3.20
N GLY A 33 -14.48 0.45 -2.51
CA GLY A 33 -14.86 0.53 -1.09
C GLY A 33 -13.86 -0.11 -0.10
N ALA A 34 -12.67 -0.54 -0.52
CA ALA A 34 -11.66 -1.08 0.39
C ALA A 34 -11.20 -0.03 1.42
N THR A 35 -10.95 -0.47 2.65
CA THR A 35 -10.46 0.40 3.73
C THR A 35 -9.00 0.14 4.05
N TYR A 36 -8.28 1.18 4.42
CA TYR A 36 -6.97 1.10 5.05
C TYR A 36 -7.05 1.62 6.49
N THR A 37 -6.30 1.01 7.40
CA THR A 37 -6.22 1.47 8.78
C THR A 37 -4.84 1.24 9.35
N ASP A 38 -4.30 2.28 9.98
CA ASP A 38 -3.07 2.23 10.77
C ASP A 38 -3.31 3.01 12.09
N PRO A 39 -2.33 3.12 13.00
CA PRO A 39 -2.51 3.86 14.26
C PRO A 39 -2.83 5.36 14.11
N THR A 40 -2.66 5.93 12.92
CA THR A 40 -2.77 7.37 12.63
C THR A 40 -3.98 7.73 11.78
N VAL A 41 -4.53 6.79 11.00
CA VAL A 41 -5.64 7.04 10.08
C VAL A 41 -6.55 5.83 9.88
N HIS A 42 -7.83 6.12 9.58
CA HIS A 42 -8.74 5.22 8.88
C HIS A 42 -9.11 5.88 7.55
N ALA A 43 -8.87 5.20 6.44
CA ALA A 43 -9.11 5.71 5.08
C ALA A 43 -10.06 4.78 4.33
N VAL A 44 -11.05 5.34 3.66
CA VAL A 44 -12.06 4.64 2.87
C VAL A 44 -11.84 4.92 1.39
N GLY A 45 -11.63 3.86 0.62
CA GLY A 45 -11.42 3.92 -0.81
C GLY A 45 -10.04 4.43 -1.23
N ALA A 46 -9.82 4.45 -2.55
CA ALA A 46 -8.53 4.76 -3.13
C ALA A 46 -8.09 6.22 -2.89
N GLU A 47 -9.02 7.17 -2.96
CA GLU A 47 -8.67 8.60 -2.86
C GLU A 47 -8.12 8.97 -1.49
N GLU A 48 -8.77 8.51 -0.41
CA GLU A 48 -8.30 8.78 0.95
C GLU A 48 -6.96 8.09 1.23
N LEU A 49 -6.79 6.84 0.76
CA LEU A 49 -5.52 6.13 0.89
C LEU A 49 -4.40 6.83 0.09
N LEU A 50 -4.65 7.29 -1.13
CA LEU A 50 -3.67 8.02 -1.93
C LEU A 50 -3.26 9.34 -1.26
N ALA A 51 -4.20 10.06 -0.68
CA ALA A 51 -3.93 11.27 0.08
C ALA A 51 -3.05 10.99 1.30
N HIS A 52 -3.32 9.91 2.03
CA HIS A 52 -2.50 9.48 3.16
C HIS A 52 -1.08 9.12 2.74
N ILE A 53 -0.91 8.30 1.69
CA ILE A 53 0.41 7.94 1.15
C ILE A 53 1.19 9.19 0.72
N ALA A 54 0.53 10.15 0.07
CA ALA A 54 1.16 11.41 -0.32
C ALA A 54 1.63 12.23 0.90
N GLY A 55 0.85 12.26 1.97
CA GLY A 55 1.23 12.89 3.24
C GLY A 55 2.47 12.25 3.87
N ILE A 56 2.54 10.92 3.90
CA ILE A 56 3.71 10.18 4.38
C ILE A 56 4.95 10.50 3.53
N GLN A 57 4.84 10.45 2.20
CA GLN A 57 5.94 10.78 1.28
C GLN A 57 6.43 12.23 1.44
N SER A 58 5.52 13.18 1.68
CA SER A 58 5.90 14.57 1.94
C SER A 58 6.62 14.75 3.28
N LYS A 59 6.23 13.97 4.30
CA LYS A 59 6.82 14.06 5.64
C LYS A 59 8.17 13.32 5.73
N TYR A 60 8.33 12.25 4.96
CA TYR A 60 9.52 11.42 4.92
C TYR A 60 9.98 11.23 3.46
N PRO A 61 10.65 12.22 2.86
CA PRO A 61 11.15 12.11 1.48
C PRO A 61 12.06 10.89 1.31
N GLY A 62 11.82 10.09 0.28
CA GLY A 62 12.58 8.87 -0.02
C GLY A 62 12.20 7.65 0.82
N ALA A 63 11.15 7.73 1.65
CA ALA A 63 10.66 6.60 2.43
C ALA A 63 10.15 5.48 1.51
N CYS A 64 10.51 4.24 1.84
CA CYS A 64 10.25 3.09 0.97
C CYS A 64 9.78 1.89 1.79
N ILE A 65 8.56 1.45 1.53
CA ILE A 65 8.05 0.22 2.14
C ILE A 65 8.70 -0.99 1.48
N LEU A 66 9.53 -1.69 2.25
CA LEU A 66 10.20 -2.92 1.83
C LEU A 66 9.61 -4.11 2.60
N ARG A 67 9.07 -5.10 1.88
CA ARG A 67 8.60 -6.35 2.50
C ARG A 67 9.81 -7.15 3.00
N THR A 68 9.78 -7.54 4.27
CA THR A 68 10.91 -8.20 4.96
C THR A 68 10.62 -9.66 5.33
N SER A 69 9.42 -10.16 5.06
CA SER A 69 9.03 -11.54 5.32
C SER A 69 8.41 -12.21 4.11
N ASN A 70 8.24 -13.53 4.20
CA ASN A 70 7.28 -14.26 3.38
C ASN A 70 5.85 -13.76 3.64
N VAL A 71 4.94 -14.12 2.74
CA VAL A 71 3.51 -13.84 2.87
C VAL A 71 2.84 -15.08 3.45
N ASP A 72 2.32 -14.96 4.67
CA ASP A 72 1.45 -15.96 5.27
C ASP A 72 0.01 -15.74 4.79
N VAL A 73 -0.74 -16.82 4.56
CA VAL A 73 -2.12 -16.74 4.04
C VAL A 73 -3.04 -17.70 4.78
N HIS A 74 -4.19 -17.21 5.22
CA HIS A 74 -5.21 -18.02 5.86
C HIS A 74 -6.59 -17.35 5.75
N HIS A 75 -7.64 -18.09 5.37
CA HIS A 75 -9.03 -17.60 5.32
C HIS A 75 -9.23 -16.25 4.61
N GLY A 76 -8.54 -16.03 3.48
CA GLY A 76 -8.63 -14.77 2.72
C GLY A 76 -7.88 -13.59 3.35
N VAL A 77 -7.09 -13.84 4.40
CA VAL A 77 -6.22 -12.85 5.05
C VAL A 77 -4.77 -13.17 4.71
N ALA A 78 -4.02 -12.13 4.35
CA ALA A 78 -2.58 -12.21 4.15
C ALA A 78 -1.86 -11.42 5.23
N ARG A 79 -0.73 -11.92 5.71
CA ARG A 79 0.15 -11.24 6.66
C ARG A 79 1.57 -11.21 6.14
N PHE A 80 2.22 -10.05 6.26
CA PHE A 80 3.63 -9.85 5.94
C PHE A 80 4.21 -8.73 6.81
N ALA A 81 5.51 -8.79 7.09
CA ALA A 81 6.26 -7.73 7.74
C ALA A 81 6.91 -6.81 6.70
N TRP A 82 7.14 -5.56 7.09
CA TRP A 82 7.78 -4.56 6.27
C TRP A 82 8.63 -3.59 7.10
N ASN A 83 9.48 -2.85 6.39
CA ASN A 83 10.37 -1.78 6.87
C ASN A 83 10.10 -0.48 6.08
N LEU A 84 10.32 0.69 6.67
CA LEU A 84 10.22 2.02 6.04
C LEU A 84 11.58 2.60 5.62
#